data_AF-A0A975J1C2-F1
#
_entry.id   AF-A0A975J1C2-F1
#
_cell.length_a   1.000
_cell.length_b   1.000
_cell.length_c   1.000
_cell.angle_alpha   90.00
_cell.angle_beta   90.00
_cell.angle_gamma   90.00
#
_symmetry.space_group_name_H-M   'P 1'
#
loop_
_entity.id
_entity.type
_entity.pdbx_description
1 polymer ?
#
loop_
_entity_poly.entity_id
_entity_poly.type
_entity_poly.pdbx_seq_one_letter_code
_entity_poly.pdbx_strand_id
1 'polypeptide(L)'
;MADEAIPMEIVEWMRAREWGAHHDEWHFVRRWDFWRVLAAQGNTAAAEMVEYAEQQGWQRAEIQEGEAGNGLEFLSMHRAMLILLLRNFPQHMHFFRGWARPPLDPRDVEDPVTDGSEFDSNRAAALLRIEAPGEPFASEDDFGMFVETNLDPVADDPLHRHEDPRRGIHNYLHNRWTDENSPINLGDPKVNLENARFWKLHGWIDHMWWRFRRANGLSDTDATYKAMIDHYVAMMNEPGHHHLHGGHHAAPRPAGFAHSFVE
;
A
#
# COMPACT_ATOMS: atom_id res chain seq x y z
N MET A 1 15.57 -11.86 11.86
CA MET A 1 16.11 -12.55 10.67
C MET A 1 16.13 -11.55 9.55
N ALA A 2 17.05 -11.66 8.58
CA ALA A 2 16.99 -10.77 7.41
C ALA A 2 15.66 -10.99 6.67
N ASP A 3 15.08 -9.91 6.16
CA ASP A 3 13.88 -10.02 5.34
C ASP A 3 14.12 -10.90 4.11
N GLU A 4 13.13 -11.73 3.79
CA GLU A 4 13.15 -12.55 2.59
C GLU A 4 12.87 -11.64 1.38
N ALA A 5 13.83 -11.55 0.46
CA ALA A 5 13.63 -10.87 -0.82
C ALA A 5 12.94 -11.79 -1.83
N ILE A 6 12.14 -11.20 -2.73
CA ILE A 6 11.66 -11.93 -3.92
C ILE A 6 12.82 -12.20 -4.91
N PRO A 7 12.64 -13.08 -5.92
CA PRO A 7 13.68 -13.40 -6.89
C PRO A 7 14.25 -12.17 -7.61
N MET A 8 15.58 -12.12 -7.75
CA MET A 8 16.30 -10.97 -8.29
C MET A 8 15.84 -10.55 -9.69
N GLU A 9 15.48 -11.50 -10.56
CA GLU A 9 14.95 -11.23 -11.89
C GLU A 9 13.64 -10.40 -11.87
N ILE A 10 12.83 -10.56 -10.82
CA ILE A 10 11.63 -9.76 -10.60
C ILE A 10 12.01 -8.37 -10.10
N VAL A 11 12.93 -8.30 -9.13
CA VAL A 11 13.47 -7.03 -8.60
C VAL A 11 14.05 -6.16 -9.72
N GLU A 12 14.90 -6.73 -10.58
CA GLU A 12 15.49 -6.03 -11.72
C GLU A 12 14.42 -5.55 -12.71
N TRP A 13 13.40 -6.37 -12.97
CA TRP A 13 12.30 -6.01 -13.86
C TRP A 13 11.44 -4.86 -13.31
N MET A 14 11.21 -4.83 -12.00
CA MET A 14 10.51 -3.73 -11.31
C MET A 14 11.36 -2.45 -11.26
N ARG A 15 12.66 -2.57 -10.97
CA ARG A 15 13.61 -1.44 -10.97
C ARG A 15 13.74 -0.80 -12.35
N ALA A 16 13.76 -1.60 -13.43
CA ALA A 16 13.78 -1.09 -14.80
C ALA A 16 12.51 -0.29 -15.19
N ARG A 17 11.45 -0.38 -14.38
CA ARG A 17 10.20 0.37 -14.50
C ARG A 17 10.01 1.37 -13.37
N GLU A 18 11.03 1.60 -12.55
CA GLU A 18 11.00 2.55 -11.43
C GLU A 18 9.83 2.34 -10.46
N TRP A 19 9.37 1.09 -10.28
CA TRP A 19 8.19 0.78 -9.45
C TRP A 19 8.28 1.35 -8.04
N GLY A 20 9.46 1.31 -7.42
CA GLY A 20 9.65 1.89 -6.10
C GLY A 20 9.36 3.40 -6.05
N ALA A 21 9.77 4.16 -7.07
CA ALA A 21 9.49 5.59 -7.14
C ALA A 21 8.00 5.85 -7.42
N HIS A 22 7.40 5.12 -8.36
CA HIS A 22 5.96 5.24 -8.64
C HIS A 22 5.08 4.87 -7.45
N HIS A 23 5.44 3.83 -6.72
CA HIS A 23 4.72 3.38 -5.53
C HIS A 23 4.81 4.40 -4.38
N ASP A 24 6.01 4.94 -4.15
CA ASP A 24 6.24 6.01 -3.18
C ASP A 24 5.44 7.28 -3.52
N GLU A 25 5.52 7.72 -4.78
CA GLU A 25 4.74 8.85 -5.29
C GLU A 25 3.24 8.62 -5.10
N TRP A 26 2.71 7.47 -5.57
CA TRP A 26 1.28 7.15 -5.55
C TRP A 26 0.69 7.25 -4.13
N HIS A 27 1.40 6.71 -3.13
CA HIS A 27 1.00 6.80 -1.74
C HIS A 27 1.12 8.23 -1.20
N PHE A 28 2.23 8.92 -1.50
CA PHE A 28 2.46 10.26 -0.98
C PHE A 28 1.40 11.25 -1.46
N VAL A 29 1.09 11.28 -2.76
CA VAL A 29 0.19 12.29 -3.36
C VAL A 29 -1.27 12.14 -2.93
N ARG A 30 -1.64 10.98 -2.38
CA ARG A 30 -2.95 10.72 -1.77
C ARG A 30 -3.01 11.17 -0.31
N ARG A 31 -1.87 11.31 0.37
CA ARG A 31 -1.77 11.94 1.70
C ARG A 31 -1.30 13.39 1.62
N TRP A 32 -1.45 14.04 0.48
CA TRP A 32 -0.92 15.39 0.25
C TRP A 32 -1.44 16.40 1.27
N ASP A 33 -2.76 16.43 1.48
CA ASP A 33 -3.38 17.37 2.42
C ASP A 33 -2.99 17.03 3.87
N PHE A 34 -2.93 15.75 4.22
CA PHE A 34 -2.46 15.26 5.51
C PHE A 34 -1.05 15.78 5.84
N TRP A 35 -0.09 15.60 4.92
CA TRP A 35 1.29 16.04 5.14
C TRP A 35 1.40 17.55 5.29
N ARG A 36 0.66 18.31 4.48
CA ARG A 36 0.68 19.77 4.54
C ARG A 36 0.07 20.33 5.82
N VAL A 37 -1.00 19.72 6.32
CA VAL A 37 -1.58 20.13 7.61
C VAL A 37 -0.61 19.84 8.74
N LEU A 38 0.03 18.67 8.78
CA LEU A 38 1.05 18.36 9.78
C LEU A 38 2.24 19.34 9.72
N ALA A 39 2.72 19.65 8.51
CA ALA A 39 3.79 20.63 8.32
C ALA A 39 3.39 22.02 8.85
N ALA A 40 2.16 22.47 8.55
CA ALA A 40 1.62 23.74 9.05
C ALA A 40 1.45 23.76 10.58
N GLN A 41 1.24 22.60 11.21
CA GLN A 41 1.21 22.43 12.67
C GLN A 41 2.61 22.35 13.30
N GLY A 42 3.68 22.49 12.51
CA GLY A 42 5.06 22.51 12.98
C GLY A 42 5.76 21.15 13.02
N ASN A 43 5.18 20.11 12.41
CA ASN A 43 5.86 18.83 12.25
C ASN A 43 6.99 18.96 11.22
N THR A 44 8.24 18.89 11.69
CA THR A 44 9.42 19.09 10.84
C THR A 44 9.61 17.99 9.80
N ALA A 45 9.34 16.73 10.16
CA ALA A 45 9.43 15.62 9.22
C ALA A 45 8.41 15.76 8.09
N ALA A 46 7.18 16.16 8.40
CA ALA A 46 6.17 16.45 7.40
C ALA A 46 6.57 17.61 6.48
N ALA A 47 7.17 18.67 7.04
CA ALA A 47 7.68 19.79 6.25
C ALA A 47 8.78 19.37 5.26
N GLU A 48 9.73 18.55 5.70
CA GLU A 48 10.77 17.98 4.81
C GLU A 48 10.17 17.11 3.70
N MET A 49 9.15 16.32 4.01
CA MET A 49 8.50 15.47 3.01
C MET A 49 7.72 16.28 1.97
N VAL A 50 7.01 17.33 2.40
CA VAL A 50 6.32 18.26 1.49
C VAL A 50 7.32 18.97 0.58
N GLU A 51 8.43 19.48 1.14
CA GLU A 51 9.47 20.14 0.36
C GLU A 51 10.08 19.19 -0.68
N TYR A 52 10.40 17.95 -0.27
CA TYR A 52 10.92 16.94 -1.19
C TYR A 52 9.93 16.64 -2.33
N ALA A 53 8.64 16.44 -2.02
CA ALA A 53 7.62 16.18 -3.03
C ALA A 53 7.44 17.34 -4.01
N GLU A 54 7.48 18.59 -3.52
CA GLU A 54 7.45 19.79 -4.38
C GLU A 54 8.70 19.85 -5.28
N GLN A 55 9.87 19.47 -4.78
CA GLN A 55 11.10 19.36 -5.59
C GLN A 55 11.05 18.24 -6.64
N GLN A 56 10.34 17.14 -6.36
CA GLN A 56 10.08 16.08 -7.34
C GLN A 56 9.02 16.49 -8.38
N GLY A 57 8.34 17.62 -8.20
CA GLY A 57 7.25 18.04 -9.06
C GLY A 57 5.96 17.20 -8.88
N TRP A 58 5.87 16.46 -7.77
CA TRP A 58 4.67 15.69 -7.45
C TRP A 58 3.48 16.61 -7.23
N GLN A 59 2.30 16.11 -7.57
CA GLN A 59 1.05 16.87 -7.49
C GLN A 59 0.02 16.10 -6.66
N ARG A 60 -0.75 16.85 -5.87
CA ARG A 60 -1.91 16.34 -5.13
C ARG A 60 -2.79 15.48 -6.04
N ALA A 61 -3.09 14.25 -5.62
CA ALA A 61 -4.08 13.41 -6.30
C ALA A 61 -5.49 14.02 -6.21
N GLU A 62 -6.35 13.75 -7.20
CA GLU A 62 -7.74 14.23 -7.18
C GLU A 62 -8.48 13.75 -5.92
N ILE A 63 -8.38 12.44 -5.65
CA ILE A 63 -8.93 11.76 -4.48
C ILE A 63 -7.80 11.57 -3.45
N GLN A 64 -8.02 12.01 -2.22
CA GLN A 64 -7.10 11.81 -1.10
C GLN A 64 -7.38 10.49 -0.36
N GLU A 65 -6.39 10.00 0.36
CA GLU A 65 -6.53 8.82 1.20
C GLU A 65 -7.60 9.05 2.26
N GLY A 66 -8.56 8.14 2.34
CA GLY A 66 -9.71 8.32 3.21
C GLY A 66 -10.97 8.86 2.53
N GLU A 67 -10.86 9.45 1.33
CA GLU A 67 -12.02 9.98 0.60
C GLU A 67 -12.76 8.89 -0.19
N ALA A 68 -14.03 9.14 -0.50
CA ALA A 68 -14.84 8.22 -1.30
C ALA A 68 -14.17 7.92 -2.66
N GLY A 69 -14.04 6.63 -2.99
CA GLY A 69 -13.37 6.15 -4.20
C GLY A 69 -11.91 5.74 -3.99
N ASN A 70 -11.25 6.21 -2.93
CA ASN A 70 -9.84 5.91 -2.65
C ASN A 70 -9.61 4.41 -2.39
N GLY A 71 -10.51 3.76 -1.64
CA GLY A 71 -10.38 2.34 -1.32
C GLY A 71 -10.38 1.47 -2.59
N LEU A 72 -11.19 1.82 -3.59
CA LEU A 72 -11.17 1.11 -4.88
C LEU A 72 -9.89 1.38 -5.67
N GLU A 73 -9.33 2.60 -5.61
CA GLU A 73 -8.03 2.91 -6.23
C GLU A 73 -6.90 2.09 -5.61
N PHE A 74 -6.84 2.02 -4.28
CA PHE A 74 -5.89 1.22 -3.53
C PHE A 74 -5.92 -0.25 -3.96
N LEU A 75 -7.10 -0.86 -3.95
CA LEU A 75 -7.26 -2.26 -4.37
C LEU A 75 -6.84 -2.47 -5.83
N SER A 76 -7.20 -1.55 -6.71
CA SER A 76 -6.95 -1.67 -8.15
C SER A 76 -5.46 -1.50 -8.50
N MET A 77 -4.76 -0.56 -7.86
CA MET A 77 -3.33 -0.32 -8.06
C MET A 77 -2.51 -1.57 -7.67
N HIS A 78 -2.76 -2.12 -6.47
CA HIS A 78 -2.05 -3.30 -5.99
C HIS A 78 -2.39 -4.57 -6.79
N ARG A 79 -3.68 -4.76 -7.18
CA ARG A 79 -4.06 -5.85 -8.09
C ARG A 79 -3.38 -5.73 -9.45
N ALA A 80 -3.25 -4.53 -10.00
CA ALA A 80 -2.56 -4.33 -11.28
C ALA A 80 -1.09 -4.74 -11.23
N MET A 81 -0.40 -4.43 -10.12
CA MET A 81 0.97 -4.90 -9.88
C MET A 81 1.05 -6.43 -9.83
N LEU A 82 0.18 -7.09 -9.07
CA LEU A 82 0.11 -8.56 -9.02
C LEU A 82 -0.17 -9.18 -10.40
N ILE A 83 -1.09 -8.61 -11.17
CA ILE A 83 -1.39 -9.05 -12.55
C ILE A 83 -0.15 -9.00 -13.42
N LEU A 84 0.62 -7.91 -13.36
CA LEU A 84 1.85 -7.76 -14.14
C LEU A 84 2.90 -8.79 -13.74
N LEU A 85 3.09 -9.01 -12.44
CA LEU A 85 4.06 -10.00 -11.95
C LEU A 85 3.67 -11.43 -12.34
N LEU A 86 2.39 -11.81 -12.18
CA LEU A 86 1.92 -13.14 -12.56
C LEU A 86 1.97 -13.39 -14.06
N ARG A 87 1.78 -12.35 -14.90
CA ARG A 87 1.91 -12.45 -16.36
C ARG A 87 3.36 -12.64 -16.80
N ASN A 88 4.30 -11.93 -16.18
CA ASN A 88 5.71 -11.95 -16.59
C ASN A 88 6.52 -13.06 -15.91
N PHE A 89 6.12 -13.47 -14.70
CA PHE A 89 6.83 -14.42 -13.84
C PHE A 89 5.91 -15.51 -13.27
N PRO A 90 5.14 -16.24 -14.10
CA PRO A 90 4.18 -17.23 -13.61
C PRO A 90 4.83 -18.35 -12.77
N GLN A 91 6.11 -18.67 -13.00
CA GLN A 91 6.87 -19.63 -12.21
C GLN A 91 7.04 -19.23 -10.74
N HIS A 92 6.96 -17.93 -10.45
CA HIS A 92 7.15 -17.37 -9.11
C HIS A 92 5.83 -17.10 -8.37
N MET A 93 4.72 -17.65 -8.86
CA MET A 93 3.39 -17.41 -8.27
C MET A 93 3.31 -17.68 -6.76
N HIS A 94 4.18 -18.53 -6.21
CA HIS A 94 4.18 -18.84 -4.77
C HIS A 94 4.51 -17.64 -3.88
N PHE A 95 5.25 -16.63 -4.37
CA PHE A 95 5.48 -15.37 -3.67
C PHE A 95 4.23 -14.47 -3.65
N PHE A 96 3.34 -14.61 -4.63
CA PHE A 96 2.21 -13.68 -4.88
C PHE A 96 0.84 -14.24 -4.49
N ARG A 97 0.75 -15.52 -4.08
CA ARG A 97 -0.52 -16.15 -3.66
C ARG A 97 -1.10 -15.54 -2.39
N GLY A 98 -0.29 -14.81 -1.63
CA GLY A 98 -0.69 -14.26 -0.35
C GLY A 98 -0.61 -15.26 0.80
N TRP A 99 -0.74 -14.76 2.02
CA TRP A 99 -1.05 -15.61 3.16
C TRP A 99 -2.46 -16.20 3.04
N ALA A 100 -2.68 -17.38 3.61
CA ALA A 100 -4.05 -17.86 3.87
C ALA A 100 -4.76 -16.98 4.90
N ARG A 101 -3.99 -16.52 5.90
CA ARG A 101 -4.34 -15.52 6.92
C ARG A 101 -3.03 -14.88 7.41
N PRO A 102 -2.97 -13.55 7.64
CA PRO A 102 -1.81 -12.91 8.25
C PRO A 102 -1.40 -13.55 9.60
N PRO A 103 -0.11 -13.83 9.82
CA PRO A 103 0.38 -14.43 11.07
C PRO A 103 0.07 -13.56 12.30
N LEU A 104 -0.43 -14.19 13.36
CA LEU A 104 -0.78 -13.52 14.62
C LEU A 104 0.27 -13.73 15.72
N ASP A 105 0.94 -14.88 15.74
CA ASP A 105 1.97 -15.17 16.75
C ASP A 105 3.21 -14.31 16.46
N PRO A 106 3.67 -13.44 17.37
CA PRO A 106 4.91 -12.68 17.16
C PRO A 106 6.15 -13.57 17.00
N ARG A 107 6.06 -14.85 17.36
CA ARG A 107 7.13 -15.86 17.24
C ARG A 107 6.89 -16.82 16.08
N ASP A 108 6.01 -16.48 15.14
CA ASP A 108 5.86 -17.25 13.91
C ASP A 108 7.24 -17.46 13.27
N VAL A 109 7.54 -18.71 12.88
CA VAL A 109 8.88 -19.09 12.43
C VAL A 109 9.19 -18.49 11.05
N GLU A 110 8.16 -18.30 10.21
CA GLU A 110 8.31 -17.75 8.87
C GLU A 110 8.23 -16.22 8.88
N ASP A 111 7.40 -15.67 9.77
CA ASP A 111 7.10 -14.23 9.83
C ASP A 111 7.21 -13.65 11.25
N PRO A 112 8.38 -13.75 11.92
CA PRO A 112 8.56 -13.24 13.28
C PRO A 112 8.51 -11.71 13.32
N VAL A 113 8.02 -11.19 14.44
CA VAL A 113 7.96 -9.75 14.72
C VAL A 113 9.23 -9.33 15.45
N THR A 114 9.91 -8.30 14.94
CA THR A 114 11.27 -7.90 15.38
C THR A 114 11.34 -7.55 16.87
N ASP A 115 10.34 -6.83 17.39
CA ASP A 115 10.28 -6.40 18.78
C ASP A 115 9.50 -7.37 19.70
N GLY A 116 8.95 -8.44 19.12
CA GLY A 116 8.12 -9.41 19.83
C GLY A 116 6.75 -8.88 20.28
N SER A 117 6.30 -7.73 19.75
CA SER A 117 5.02 -7.14 20.13
C SER A 117 3.83 -8.05 19.79
N GLU A 118 2.91 -8.17 20.74
CA GLU A 118 1.67 -8.92 20.56
C GLU A 118 0.81 -8.33 19.43
N PHE A 119 -0.05 -9.15 18.84
CA PHE A 119 -0.95 -8.70 17.79
C PHE A 119 -2.09 -7.87 18.39
N ASP A 120 -2.32 -6.67 17.88
CA ASP A 120 -3.39 -5.79 18.35
C ASP A 120 -4.78 -6.44 18.22
N SER A 121 -5.59 -6.33 19.27
CA SER A 121 -6.89 -7.02 19.33
C SER A 121 -7.94 -6.44 18.37
N ASN A 122 -7.91 -5.13 18.09
CA ASN A 122 -8.78 -4.52 17.09
C ASN A 122 -8.39 -4.97 15.68
N ARG A 123 -7.09 -5.07 15.40
CA ARG A 123 -6.56 -5.61 14.15
C ARG A 123 -6.91 -7.09 13.98
N ALA A 124 -6.84 -7.89 15.04
CA ALA A 124 -7.29 -9.28 15.00
C ALA A 124 -8.79 -9.38 14.66
N ALA A 125 -9.62 -8.50 15.24
CA ALA A 125 -11.04 -8.42 14.91
C ALA A 125 -11.29 -7.92 13.46
N ALA A 126 -10.42 -7.05 12.92
CA ALA A 126 -10.47 -6.61 11.54
C ALA A 126 -10.26 -7.78 10.56
N LEU A 127 -9.28 -8.65 10.83
CA LEU A 127 -9.05 -9.87 10.04
C LEU A 127 -10.28 -10.77 9.99
N LEU A 128 -10.91 -10.98 11.16
CA LEU A 128 -12.14 -11.78 11.24
C LEU A 128 -13.26 -11.17 10.40
N ARG A 129 -13.42 -9.84 10.38
CA ARG A 129 -14.42 -9.16 9.56
C ARG A 129 -14.13 -9.30 8.06
N ILE A 130 -12.86 -9.12 7.65
CA ILE A 130 -12.43 -9.23 6.26
C ILE A 130 -12.61 -10.65 5.72
N GLU A 131 -12.32 -11.67 6.53
CA GLU A 131 -12.35 -13.07 6.11
C GLU A 131 -13.75 -13.72 6.18
N ALA A 132 -14.68 -13.08 6.89
CA ALA A 132 -16.04 -13.59 7.12
C ALA A 132 -16.80 -13.80 5.80
N PRO A 133 -17.48 -14.95 5.62
CA PRO A 133 -18.36 -15.15 4.48
C PRO A 133 -19.65 -14.33 4.63
N GLY A 134 -20.06 -13.61 3.59
CA GLY A 134 -21.23 -12.72 3.58
C GLY A 134 -20.86 -11.29 3.17
N GLU A 135 -21.80 -10.34 3.29
CA GLU A 135 -21.57 -8.92 2.97
C GLU A 135 -21.28 -8.08 4.24
N PRO A 136 -20.02 -8.00 4.74
CA PRO A 136 -19.66 -7.07 5.82
C PRO A 136 -19.29 -5.66 5.34
N PHE A 137 -19.40 -5.37 4.04
CA PHE A 137 -19.05 -4.09 3.41
C PHE A 137 -20.10 -3.70 2.36
N ALA A 138 -20.39 -2.40 2.26
CA ALA A 138 -21.44 -1.88 1.37
C ALA A 138 -21.01 -1.80 -0.10
N SER A 139 -19.71 -1.71 -0.36
CA SER A 139 -19.14 -1.60 -1.70
C SER A 139 -17.67 -2.06 -1.70
N GLU A 140 -17.08 -2.18 -2.89
CA GLU A 140 -15.64 -2.45 -3.03
C GLU A 140 -14.79 -1.31 -2.44
N ASP A 141 -15.27 -0.08 -2.56
CA ASP A 141 -14.62 1.09 -1.97
C ASP A 141 -14.64 1.02 -0.44
N ASP A 142 -15.78 0.68 0.18
CA ASP A 142 -15.89 0.50 1.63
C ASP A 142 -15.00 -0.66 2.15
N PHE A 143 -14.88 -1.75 1.37
CA PHE A 143 -13.90 -2.81 1.66
C PHE A 143 -12.47 -2.28 1.63
N GLY A 144 -12.08 -1.60 0.55
CA GLY A 144 -10.73 -1.06 0.37
C GLY A 144 -10.37 -0.05 1.46
N MET A 145 -11.28 0.87 1.73
CA MET A 145 -11.20 1.86 2.79
C MET A 145 -11.01 1.22 4.16
N PHE A 146 -11.77 0.16 4.48
CA PHE A 146 -11.61 -0.54 5.75
C PHE A 146 -10.23 -1.21 5.89
N VAL A 147 -9.69 -1.73 4.78
CA VAL A 147 -8.39 -2.39 4.76
C VAL A 147 -7.23 -1.40 4.84
N GLU A 148 -7.23 -0.38 3.98
CA GLU A 148 -6.11 0.52 3.73
C GLU A 148 -5.82 1.43 4.92
N THR A 149 -6.85 2.14 5.41
CA THR A 149 -6.62 3.31 6.26
C THR A 149 -7.70 3.51 7.31
N ASN A 150 -7.34 4.22 8.39
CA ASN A 150 -8.29 4.82 9.31
C ASN A 150 -8.49 6.32 9.06
N LEU A 151 -7.84 6.91 8.05
CA LEU A 151 -8.16 8.27 7.60
C LEU A 151 -9.60 8.31 7.10
N ASP A 152 -10.29 9.39 7.44
CA ASP A 152 -11.65 9.70 7.01
C ASP A 152 -11.78 11.22 6.93
N PRO A 153 -10.97 11.89 6.08
CA PRO A 153 -10.85 13.33 6.08
C PRO A 153 -12.20 14.00 5.86
N VAL A 154 -12.44 15.08 6.59
CA VAL A 154 -13.59 15.95 6.40
C VAL A 154 -13.11 17.32 5.91
N ALA A 155 -14.02 18.12 5.34
CA ALA A 155 -13.68 19.35 4.61
C ALA A 155 -12.71 20.30 5.34
N ASP A 156 -12.80 20.39 6.67
CA ASP A 156 -11.97 21.28 7.49
C ASP A 156 -10.93 20.52 8.35
N ASP A 157 -10.86 19.19 8.25
CA ASP A 157 -9.92 18.37 9.00
C ASP A 157 -9.40 17.17 8.17
N PRO A 158 -8.33 17.39 7.37
CA PRO A 158 -7.64 16.32 6.64
C PRO A 158 -6.95 15.28 7.52
N LEU A 159 -6.85 15.52 8.84
CA LEU A 159 -6.28 14.57 9.80
C LEU A 159 -7.37 13.72 10.48
N HIS A 160 -8.65 13.96 10.16
CA HIS A 160 -9.76 13.26 10.78
C HIS A 160 -9.62 11.74 10.58
N ARG A 161 -9.91 11.00 11.65
CA ARG A 161 -9.83 9.54 11.70
C ARG A 161 -11.21 8.94 11.89
N HIS A 162 -11.47 7.84 11.22
CA HIS A 162 -12.68 7.06 11.40
C HIS A 162 -12.77 6.49 12.83
N GLU A 163 -13.97 6.48 13.41
CA GLU A 163 -14.18 6.04 14.79
C GLU A 163 -13.99 4.52 15.01
N ASP A 164 -14.15 3.71 13.96
CA ASP A 164 -13.92 2.25 14.02
C ASP A 164 -12.42 1.93 14.10
N PRO A 165 -11.89 1.48 15.26
CA PRO A 165 -10.46 1.24 15.46
C PRO A 165 -9.96 0.01 14.69
N ARG A 166 -10.84 -0.73 14.02
CA ARG A 166 -10.47 -1.91 13.22
C ARG A 166 -9.99 -1.52 11.82
N ARG A 167 -10.27 -0.30 11.34
CA ARG A 167 -9.88 0.21 10.02
C ARG A 167 -8.38 0.48 9.89
N GLY A 168 -7.78 0.22 8.73
CA GLY A 168 -6.37 0.49 8.48
C GLY A 168 -5.42 -0.64 8.84
N ILE A 169 -5.88 -1.90 8.69
CA ILE A 169 -5.03 -3.06 8.97
C ILE A 169 -3.83 -3.16 8.03
N HIS A 170 -3.92 -2.64 6.80
CA HIS A 170 -2.81 -2.58 5.86
C HIS A 170 -1.58 -1.89 6.46
N ASN A 171 -1.74 -0.64 6.94
CA ASN A 171 -0.67 0.16 7.52
C ASN A 171 -0.09 -0.51 8.78
N TYR A 172 -0.98 -1.03 9.64
CA TYR A 172 -0.57 -1.81 10.80
C TYR A 172 0.30 -3.01 10.45
N LEU A 173 -0.08 -3.80 9.43
CA LEU A 173 0.67 -4.98 9.01
C LEU A 173 2.02 -4.61 8.38
N HIS A 174 2.09 -3.54 7.60
CA HIS A 174 3.38 -2.99 7.14
C HIS A 174 4.29 -2.64 8.33
N ASN A 175 3.78 -1.88 9.30
CA ASN A 175 4.55 -1.44 10.46
C ASN A 175 4.95 -2.58 11.39
N ARG A 176 4.10 -3.61 11.54
CA ARG A 176 4.35 -4.77 12.41
C ARG A 176 5.61 -5.54 12.05
N TRP A 177 5.95 -5.63 10.76
CA TRP A 177 7.14 -6.35 10.29
C TRP A 177 8.22 -5.42 9.72
N THR A 178 8.13 -4.12 10.01
CA THR A 178 9.19 -3.17 9.68
C THR A 178 10.47 -3.51 10.45
N ASP A 179 11.58 -3.53 9.72
CA ASP A 179 12.93 -3.48 10.28
C ASP A 179 13.67 -2.34 9.59
N GLU A 180 13.95 -1.27 10.34
CA GLU A 180 14.63 -0.07 9.84
C GLU A 180 16.05 -0.36 9.32
N ASN A 181 16.65 -1.48 9.73
CA ASN A 181 17.96 -1.90 9.26
C ASN A 181 17.90 -2.75 7.99
N SER A 182 16.70 -3.14 7.56
CA SER A 182 16.50 -3.92 6.34
C SER A 182 16.61 -3.03 5.11
N PRO A 183 17.39 -3.42 4.08
CA PRO A 183 17.45 -2.68 2.82
C PRO A 183 16.15 -2.75 2.01
N ILE A 184 15.24 -3.65 2.39
CA ILE A 184 13.92 -3.86 1.80
C ILE A 184 12.84 -3.68 2.87
N ASN A 185 13.04 -2.66 3.73
CA ASN A 185 12.17 -2.31 4.84
C ASN A 185 10.71 -2.23 4.40
N LEU A 186 9.84 -3.01 5.07
CA LEU A 186 8.42 -3.11 4.76
C LEU A 186 7.67 -1.77 4.96
N GLY A 187 8.14 -0.93 5.89
CA GLY A 187 7.58 0.39 6.18
C GLY A 187 7.91 1.46 5.15
N ASP A 188 8.81 1.18 4.21
CA ASP A 188 9.25 2.12 3.18
C ASP A 188 8.67 1.77 1.80
N PRO A 189 7.67 2.52 1.28
CA PRO A 189 7.07 2.30 -0.03
C PRO A 189 8.07 2.23 -1.20
N LYS A 190 9.24 2.87 -1.08
CA LYS A 190 10.20 2.90 -2.18
C LYS A 190 10.95 1.59 -2.35
N VAL A 191 11.07 0.79 -1.29
CA VAL A 191 11.88 -0.45 -1.29
C VAL A 191 11.11 -1.70 -0.85
N ASN A 192 9.94 -1.55 -0.22
CA ASN A 192 9.16 -2.67 0.31
C ASN A 192 8.68 -3.65 -0.77
N LEU A 193 8.60 -3.23 -2.03
CA LEU A 193 8.27 -4.09 -3.17
C LEU A 193 9.27 -5.23 -3.37
N GLU A 194 10.48 -5.13 -2.85
CA GLU A 194 11.48 -6.19 -2.93
C GLU A 194 11.30 -7.25 -1.83
N ASN A 195 10.49 -6.96 -0.81
CA ASN A 195 10.24 -7.82 0.35
C ASN A 195 9.12 -8.83 0.07
N ALA A 196 9.36 -10.12 0.32
CA ALA A 196 8.37 -11.17 0.12
C ALA A 196 7.12 -10.97 0.98
N ARG A 197 7.23 -10.39 2.19
CA ARG A 197 6.07 -10.12 3.05
C ARG A 197 5.12 -9.08 2.48
N PHE A 198 5.64 -8.10 1.71
CA PHE A 198 4.80 -7.17 0.95
C PHE A 198 3.82 -7.94 0.05
N TRP A 199 4.34 -8.88 -0.73
CA TRP A 199 3.53 -9.67 -1.65
C TRP A 199 2.65 -10.70 -0.96
N LYS A 200 3.06 -11.25 0.18
CA LYS A 200 2.20 -12.12 1.00
C LYS A 200 1.00 -11.33 1.57
N LEU A 201 1.21 -10.10 2.01
CA LEU A 201 0.14 -9.20 2.46
C LEU A 201 -0.80 -8.85 1.31
N HIS A 202 -0.26 -8.31 0.21
CA HIS A 202 -1.07 -7.82 -0.90
C HIS A 202 -1.76 -8.94 -1.67
N GLY A 203 -1.17 -10.13 -1.77
CA GLY A 203 -1.83 -11.32 -2.29
C GLY A 203 -3.02 -11.78 -1.43
N TRP A 204 -2.91 -11.65 -0.09
CA TRP A 204 -4.03 -11.96 0.80
C TRP A 204 -5.16 -10.93 0.65
N ILE A 205 -4.84 -9.63 0.61
CA ILE A 205 -5.81 -8.55 0.36
C ILE A 205 -6.52 -8.78 -0.97
N ASP A 206 -5.75 -9.05 -2.04
CA ASP A 206 -6.28 -9.32 -3.37
C ASP A 206 -7.24 -10.51 -3.38
N HIS A 207 -6.87 -11.61 -2.71
CA HIS A 207 -7.72 -12.78 -2.59
C HIS A 207 -9.01 -12.50 -1.81
N MET A 208 -8.94 -11.73 -0.72
CA MET A 208 -10.13 -11.33 0.05
C MET A 208 -11.05 -10.44 -0.77
N TRP A 209 -10.50 -9.48 -1.52
CA TRP A 209 -11.29 -8.64 -2.43
C TRP A 209 -11.92 -9.46 -3.55
N TRP A 210 -11.20 -10.43 -4.13
CA TRP A 210 -11.78 -11.36 -5.09
C TRP A 210 -12.95 -12.15 -4.49
N ARG A 211 -12.82 -12.68 -3.26
CA ARG A 211 -13.92 -13.37 -2.57
C ARG A 211 -15.12 -12.46 -2.36
N PHE A 212 -14.90 -11.22 -1.93
CA PHE A 212 -15.94 -10.21 -1.79
C PHE A 212 -16.68 -9.98 -3.11
N ARG A 213 -15.95 -9.73 -4.21
CA ARG A 213 -16.54 -9.52 -5.54
C ARG A 213 -17.40 -10.71 -5.98
N ARG A 214 -16.91 -11.94 -5.80
CA ARG A 214 -17.66 -13.15 -6.16
C ARG A 214 -18.92 -13.34 -5.33
N ALA A 215 -18.86 -13.05 -4.03
CA ALA A 215 -20.02 -13.15 -3.13
C ALA A 215 -21.12 -12.13 -3.49
N ASN A 216 -20.74 -10.97 -4.00
CA ASN A 216 -21.65 -9.89 -4.41
C ASN A 216 -22.06 -9.96 -5.90
N GLY A 217 -21.69 -11.04 -6.62
CA GLY A 217 -22.04 -11.20 -8.03
C GLY A 217 -21.36 -10.20 -8.98
N LEU A 218 -20.28 -9.54 -8.56
CA LEU A 218 -19.54 -8.57 -9.38
C LEU A 218 -18.69 -9.29 -10.43
N SER A 219 -18.60 -8.75 -11.65
CA SER A 219 -17.91 -9.40 -12.78
C SER A 219 -16.57 -8.75 -13.07
N ASP A 220 -15.54 -9.57 -13.32
CA ASP A 220 -14.24 -9.05 -13.76
C ASP A 220 -14.27 -8.56 -15.22
N THR A 221 -15.41 -8.73 -15.89
CA THR A 221 -15.69 -8.15 -17.21
C THR A 221 -16.44 -6.81 -17.14
N ASP A 222 -16.78 -6.32 -15.94
CA ASP A 222 -17.44 -5.03 -15.79
C ASP A 222 -16.53 -3.92 -16.35
N ALA A 223 -17.09 -3.07 -17.22
CA ALA A 223 -16.30 -2.11 -17.99
C ALA A 223 -15.53 -1.13 -17.09
N THR A 224 -16.17 -0.63 -16.02
CA THR A 224 -15.55 0.28 -15.04
C THR A 224 -14.40 -0.41 -14.30
N TYR A 225 -14.61 -1.64 -13.84
CA TYR A 225 -13.57 -2.43 -13.19
C TYR A 225 -12.37 -2.67 -14.12
N LYS A 226 -12.63 -3.09 -15.36
CA LYS A 226 -11.58 -3.30 -16.36
C LYS A 226 -10.82 -2.01 -16.67
N ALA A 227 -11.50 -0.90 -16.84
CA ALA A 227 -10.87 0.39 -17.12
C ALA A 227 -9.93 0.82 -15.98
N MET A 228 -10.36 0.64 -14.72
CA MET A 228 -9.54 0.92 -13.54
C MET A 228 -8.27 0.06 -13.48
N ILE A 229 -8.43 -1.26 -13.67
CA ILE A 229 -7.29 -2.19 -13.68
C ILE A 229 -6.36 -1.90 -14.87
N ASP A 230 -6.90 -1.67 -16.07
CA ASP A 230 -6.12 -1.39 -17.27
C ASP A 230 -5.35 -0.06 -17.12
N HIS A 231 -5.92 0.95 -16.46
CA HIS A 231 -5.23 2.20 -16.12
C HIS A 231 -3.99 1.95 -15.25
N TYR A 232 -4.14 1.23 -14.13
CA TYR A 232 -3.01 0.95 -13.25
C TYR A 232 -2.00 -0.04 -13.85
N VAL A 233 -2.45 -0.99 -14.67
CA VAL A 233 -1.56 -1.87 -15.44
C VAL A 233 -0.73 -1.06 -16.42
N ALA A 234 -1.31 -0.07 -17.10
CA ALA A 234 -0.56 0.82 -17.98
C ALA A 234 0.46 1.65 -17.18
N MET A 235 0.00 2.34 -16.13
CA MET A 235 0.85 3.17 -15.25
C MET A 235 2.06 2.40 -14.72
N MET A 236 1.86 1.19 -14.21
CA MET A 236 2.96 0.39 -13.64
C MET A 236 3.80 -0.30 -14.71
N ASN A 237 3.30 -0.53 -15.93
CA ASN A 237 4.08 -1.24 -16.95
C ASN A 237 4.92 -0.29 -17.83
N GLU A 238 4.74 1.02 -17.71
CA GLU A 238 5.51 2.01 -18.45
C GLU A 238 6.99 2.02 -18.01
N PRO A 239 7.95 1.79 -18.93
CA PRO A 239 9.36 1.90 -18.60
C PRO A 239 9.78 3.37 -18.53
N GLY A 240 10.32 3.81 -17.38
CA GLY A 240 11.22 4.97 -17.26
C GLY A 240 10.74 6.30 -17.86
N HIS A 241 9.47 6.65 -17.72
CA HIS A 241 8.90 7.86 -18.32
C HIS A 241 8.83 9.10 -17.41
N HIS A 242 9.45 9.08 -16.22
CA HIS A 242 9.69 10.31 -15.47
C HIS A 242 10.92 11.06 -16.01
N HIS A 243 10.78 11.52 -17.26
CA HIS A 243 11.50 12.68 -17.79
C HIS A 243 10.68 13.97 -17.63
N LEU A 244 9.84 14.08 -16.60
CA LEU A 244 9.20 15.33 -16.22
C LEU A 244 10.03 16.03 -15.16
N HIS A 245 11.00 16.80 -15.69
CA HIS A 245 11.64 17.96 -15.07
C HIS A 245 12.69 17.74 -13.97
N GLY A 246 13.93 17.58 -14.41
CA GLY A 246 15.03 18.32 -13.80
C GLY A 246 16.21 17.47 -13.35
N GLY A 247 17.19 17.33 -14.24
CA GLY A 247 18.56 17.06 -13.82
C GLY A 247 19.10 18.22 -12.99
N HIS A 248 18.86 18.21 -11.69
CA HIS A 248 19.60 18.96 -10.68
C HIS A 248 19.55 18.11 -9.42
N HIS A 249 20.71 17.70 -8.92
CA HIS A 249 20.95 17.01 -7.65
C HIS A 249 19.69 16.88 -6.77
N ALA A 250 18.87 15.84 -7.03
CA ALA A 250 17.66 15.63 -6.25
C ALA A 250 18.08 15.51 -4.79
N ALA A 251 17.49 16.33 -3.92
CA ALA A 251 17.76 16.29 -2.50
C ALA A 251 17.60 14.82 -2.01
N PRO A 252 18.44 14.38 -1.06
CA PRO A 252 18.27 13.05 -0.50
C PRO A 252 16.85 12.90 0.05
N ARG A 253 16.20 11.77 -0.27
CA ARG A 253 14.85 11.46 0.23
C ARG A 253 14.84 11.53 1.77
N PRO A 254 13.94 12.32 2.38
CA PRO A 254 13.86 12.45 3.83
C PRO A 254 13.64 11.12 4.54
N ALA A 255 14.23 10.94 5.72
CA ALA A 255 14.07 9.72 6.51
C ALA A 255 12.61 9.45 6.91
N GLY A 256 11.78 10.49 7.04
CA GLY A 256 10.35 10.36 7.37
C GLY A 256 9.55 9.50 6.40
N PHE A 257 9.99 9.39 5.14
CA PHE A 257 9.35 8.52 4.16
C PHE A 257 9.51 7.02 4.46
N ALA A 258 10.54 6.61 5.23
CA ALA A 258 10.72 5.23 5.65
C ALA A 258 9.64 4.76 6.65
N HIS A 259 8.79 5.69 7.10
CA HIS A 259 7.66 5.45 8.01
C HIS A 259 6.35 5.97 7.41
N SER A 260 6.21 6.02 6.08
CA SER A 260 5.06 6.66 5.40
C SER A 260 3.68 6.16 5.87
N PHE A 261 3.61 4.97 6.48
CA PHE A 261 2.42 4.37 7.05
C PHE A 261 2.13 4.76 8.52
N VAL A 262 2.60 5.92 9.01
CA VAL A 262 2.28 6.40 10.37
C VAL A 262 0.75 6.42 10.58
N GLU A 263 0.28 5.76 11.64
CA GLU A 263 -1.10 5.78 12.14
C GLU A 263 -1.35 6.97 13.07
#